data_AF-A0A9D4UZE4-F1
#
_entry.id   AF-A0A9D4UZE4-F1
#
_cell.length_a   1.000
_cell.length_b   1.000
_cell.length_c   1.000
_cell.angle_alpha   90.00
_cell.angle_beta   90.00
_cell.angle_gamma   90.00
#
_symmetry.space_group_name_H-M   'P 1'
#
loop_
_entity.id
_entity.type
_entity.pdbx_description
1 polymer ?
#
loop_
_entity_poly.entity_id
_entity_poly.type
_entity_poly.pdbx_seq_one_letter_code
_entity_poly.pdbx_strand_id
1 'polypeptide(L)'
;MFACGGKINAAQFSLPCSFYVQGLGELPLPLSPSNIFHLIDLSEQAPYIKGSATAGDKSVREARQIDASFLTCHPLNSTFFLHTAQAIAAHAVERLGMDAHNVHLDAKPYKLLLYEAGGQFAFHRGTERELGMSGTLIIQIPTLSLHQGDQLVVHNAHNSVTFDFSGGKSSRHSSSSQTRRPFKFCHTDGSRSKGQGCSSNRGDEKVQEKYATGAVI
;
A
#
# COMPACT_ATOMS: atom_id res chain seq x y z
N MET A 1 -12.29 -18.34 -0.19
CA MET A 1 -11.47 -17.31 -0.87
C MET A 1 -10.36 -16.89 0.09
N PHE A 2 -9.13 -16.58 -0.33
CA PHE A 2 -8.02 -16.28 0.62
C PHE A 2 -7.58 -14.81 0.65
N ALA A 3 -8.08 -14.01 -0.29
CA ALA A 3 -7.87 -12.57 -0.34
C ALA A 3 -9.07 -11.95 -1.05
N CYS A 4 -9.48 -10.77 -0.62
CA CYS A 4 -10.52 -10.00 -1.29
C CYS A 4 -10.12 -8.52 -1.30
N GLY A 5 -10.52 -7.77 -2.34
CA GLY A 5 -10.28 -6.33 -2.45
C GLY A 5 -11.29 -5.66 -3.38
N GLY A 6 -11.13 -4.37 -3.63
CA GLY A 6 -11.99 -3.60 -4.51
C GLY A 6 -12.11 -2.13 -4.07
N LYS A 7 -12.93 -1.37 -4.80
CA LYS A 7 -13.23 0.02 -4.45
C LYS A 7 -14.12 0.06 -3.22
N ILE A 8 -13.79 0.88 -2.25
CA ILE A 8 -14.70 1.18 -1.13
C ILE A 8 -15.91 1.92 -1.70
N ASN A 9 -17.11 1.41 -1.41
CA ASN A 9 -18.36 2.08 -1.76
C ASN A 9 -18.64 3.20 -0.75
N ALA A 10 -18.43 4.45 -1.17
CA ALA A 10 -18.66 5.62 -0.32
C ALA A 10 -20.13 5.82 0.08
N ALA A 11 -21.09 5.19 -0.60
CA ALA A 11 -22.50 5.18 -0.17
C ALA A 11 -22.76 4.19 0.98
N GLN A 12 -21.89 3.20 1.15
CA GLN A 12 -21.98 2.19 2.21
C GLN A 12 -21.07 2.50 3.40
N PHE A 13 -19.91 3.08 3.13
CA PHE A 13 -18.89 3.37 4.15
C PHE A 13 -18.60 4.86 4.19
N SER A 14 -18.81 5.48 5.36
CA SER A 14 -18.49 6.89 5.57
C SER A 14 -16.97 7.06 5.67
N LEU A 15 -16.37 7.60 4.61
CA LEU A 15 -14.95 7.90 4.54
C LEU A 15 -14.66 9.29 5.13
N PRO A 16 -13.53 9.47 5.82
CA PRO A 16 -13.18 10.74 6.42
C PRO A 16 -12.76 11.72 5.31
N CYS A 17 -13.03 13.01 5.52
CA CYS A 17 -12.56 14.08 4.63
C CYS A 17 -11.11 14.49 4.93
N SER A 18 -10.57 14.06 6.07
CA SER A 18 -9.22 14.39 6.54
C SER A 18 -8.76 13.37 7.58
N PHE A 19 -7.46 13.34 7.84
CA PHE A 19 -6.90 12.68 9.02
C PHE A 19 -5.84 13.57 9.65
N TYR A 20 -5.68 13.49 10.95
CA TYR A 20 -4.69 14.21 11.71
C TYR A 20 -3.43 13.37 11.90
N VAL A 21 -2.28 14.00 11.69
CA VAL A 21 -0.97 13.41 11.95
C VAL A 21 -0.26 14.27 12.97
N GLN A 22 0.13 13.67 14.09
CA GLN A 22 0.92 14.35 15.09
C GLN A 22 2.22 14.86 14.46
N GLY A 23 2.47 16.17 14.57
CA GLY A 23 3.59 16.87 13.94
C GLY A 23 3.24 17.62 12.65
N LEU A 24 2.18 17.23 11.93
CA LEU A 24 1.73 17.90 10.70
C LEU A 24 0.35 18.56 10.81
N GLY A 25 -0.46 18.14 11.79
CA GLY A 25 -1.82 18.63 11.94
C GLY A 25 -2.83 17.87 11.08
N GLU A 26 -3.94 18.53 10.74
CA GLU A 26 -4.99 17.96 9.92
C GLU A 26 -4.60 17.97 8.43
N LEU A 27 -4.66 16.80 7.80
CA LEU A 27 -4.38 16.58 6.38
C LEU A 27 -5.67 16.28 5.62
N PRO A 28 -6.11 17.14 4.69
CA PRO A 28 -7.29 16.89 3.88
C PRO A 28 -7.08 15.75 2.89
N LEU A 29 -8.17 15.04 2.60
CA LEU A 29 -8.25 13.99 1.59
C LEU A 29 -9.03 14.49 0.36
N PRO A 30 -8.60 14.16 -0.87
CA PRO A 30 -7.39 13.42 -1.22
C PRO A 30 -6.10 14.18 -0.88
N LEU A 31 -5.03 13.44 -0.55
CA LEU A 31 -3.73 14.02 -0.21
C LEU A 31 -3.13 14.77 -1.41
N SER A 32 -2.71 16.00 -1.18
CA SER A 32 -1.95 16.78 -2.16
C SER A 32 -0.49 16.32 -2.22
N PRO A 33 0.24 16.59 -3.32
CA PRO A 33 1.68 16.32 -3.37
C PRO A 33 2.45 16.96 -2.22
N SER A 34 2.12 18.20 -1.84
CA SER A 34 2.72 18.90 -0.69
C SER A 34 2.53 18.13 0.62
N ASN A 35 1.33 17.60 0.86
CA ASN A 35 1.06 16.82 2.07
C ASN A 35 1.82 15.49 2.07
N ILE A 36 1.95 14.86 0.89
CA ILE A 36 2.74 13.62 0.74
C ILE A 36 4.21 13.87 1.08
N PHE A 37 4.81 14.97 0.63
CA PHE A 37 6.18 15.31 1.00
C PHE A 37 6.34 15.51 2.51
N HIS A 38 5.43 16.26 3.14
CA HIS A 38 5.50 16.44 4.59
C HIS A 38 5.36 15.10 5.34
N LEU A 39 4.54 14.18 4.83
CA LEU A 39 4.46 12.82 5.37
C LEU A 39 5.77 12.05 5.17
N ILE A 40 6.42 12.17 4.00
CA ILE A 40 7.73 11.56 3.74
C ILE A 40 8.77 12.10 4.73
N ASP A 41 8.83 13.42 4.92
CA ASP A 41 9.77 14.07 5.83
C ASP A 41 9.56 13.65 7.29
N LEU A 42 8.31 13.48 7.73
CA LEU A 42 8.00 12.99 9.08
C LEU A 42 8.26 11.49 9.24
N SER A 43 8.08 10.70 8.18
CA SER A 43 8.13 9.24 8.24
C SER A 43 9.54 8.69 8.43
N GLU A 44 9.62 7.52 9.05
CA GLU A 44 10.87 6.75 9.19
C GLU A 44 10.97 5.65 8.11
N GLN A 45 12.16 5.10 7.89
CA GLN A 45 12.31 3.93 7.04
C GLN A 45 11.51 2.77 7.61
N ALA A 46 10.63 2.16 6.82
CA ALA A 46 9.84 1.03 7.29
C ALA A 46 10.77 -0.16 7.60
N PRO A 47 10.80 -0.67 8.83
CA PRO A 47 11.66 -1.77 9.19
C PRO A 47 11.19 -3.04 8.49
N TYR A 48 12.17 -3.88 8.19
CA TYR A 48 11.96 -5.25 7.81
C TYR A 48 12.91 -6.13 8.60
N ILE A 49 12.36 -7.10 9.33
CA ILE A 49 13.12 -8.10 10.07
C ILE A 49 12.70 -9.46 9.49
N LYS A 50 13.65 -10.13 8.83
CA LYS A 50 13.49 -11.52 8.36
C LYS A 50 14.65 -12.32 8.91
N GLY A 51 14.43 -13.01 10.02
CA GLY A 51 15.46 -13.87 10.62
C GLY A 51 16.81 -13.16 10.73
N SER A 52 17.81 -13.65 9.99
CA SER A 52 19.21 -13.15 9.97
C SER A 52 19.44 -11.84 9.23
N ALA A 53 18.43 -11.22 8.61
CA ALA A 53 18.56 -9.93 7.94
C ALA A 53 18.40 -8.78 8.93
N THR A 54 19.35 -7.85 8.93
CA THR A 54 19.37 -6.64 9.76
C THR A 54 18.19 -5.75 9.42
N ALA A 55 17.58 -5.13 10.45
CA ALA A 55 16.56 -4.11 10.26
C ALA A 55 17.06 -3.02 9.30
N GLY A 56 16.41 -2.87 8.14
CA GLY A 56 16.71 -1.80 7.17
C GLY A 56 17.24 -2.25 5.79
N ASP A 57 17.23 -3.55 5.47
CA ASP A 57 17.58 -4.01 4.12
C ASP A 57 16.55 -3.55 3.06
N LYS A 58 16.94 -2.53 2.29
CA LYS A 58 16.13 -1.95 1.20
C LYS A 58 15.89 -2.91 0.04
N SER A 59 16.69 -3.98 -0.10
CA SER A 59 16.43 -5.01 -1.12
C SER A 59 15.14 -5.77 -0.87
N VAL A 60 14.65 -5.76 0.37
CA VAL A 60 13.42 -6.43 0.76
C VAL A 60 12.26 -5.46 0.90
N ARG A 61 12.47 -4.28 1.49
CA ARG A 61 11.41 -3.28 1.64
C ARG A 61 11.94 -1.87 1.46
N GLU A 62 11.48 -1.23 0.40
CA GLU A 62 11.70 0.17 0.13
C GLU A 62 10.38 0.92 0.30
N ALA A 63 10.11 1.27 1.55
CA ALA A 63 8.94 2.04 1.97
C ALA A 63 9.29 2.86 3.20
N ARG A 64 8.54 3.94 3.42
CA ARG A 64 8.55 4.68 4.69
C ARG A 64 7.30 4.36 5.50
N GLN A 65 7.36 4.56 6.81
CA GLN A 65 6.23 4.35 7.70
C GLN A 65 6.01 5.48 8.69
N ILE A 66 4.75 5.65 9.09
CA ILE A 66 4.34 6.39 10.28
C ILE A 66 3.52 5.43 11.14
N ASP A 67 3.90 5.27 12.40
CA ASP A 67 3.18 4.42 13.34
C ASP A 67 1.76 4.94 13.60
N ALA A 68 0.79 4.03 13.76
CA ALA A 68 -0.61 4.41 13.96
C ALA A 68 -0.84 5.26 15.23
N SER A 69 0.03 5.21 16.23
CA SER A 69 -0.07 6.08 17.42
C SER A 69 0.07 7.57 17.10
N PHE A 70 0.66 7.93 15.95
CA PHE A 70 0.75 9.32 15.47
C PHE A 70 -0.45 9.72 14.60
N LEU A 71 -1.34 8.78 14.29
CA LEU A 71 -2.47 8.99 13.38
C LEU A 71 -3.76 9.04 14.17
N THR A 72 -4.58 10.07 13.94
CA THR A 72 -5.94 10.13 14.46
C THR A 72 -6.88 10.62 13.37
N CYS A 73 -8.13 10.18 13.35
CA CYS A 73 -9.16 10.89 12.61
C CYS A 73 -9.74 11.89 13.61
N HIS A 74 -9.33 13.16 13.51
CA HIS A 74 -9.72 14.35 14.28
C HIS A 74 -10.41 14.12 15.66
N PRO A 75 -9.99 14.78 16.77
CA PRO A 75 -10.57 14.55 18.11
C PRO A 75 -12.10 14.74 18.23
N LEU A 76 -12.75 15.43 17.29
CA LEU A 76 -14.21 15.58 17.21
C LEU A 76 -14.94 14.52 16.36
N ASN A 77 -14.23 13.63 15.66
CA ASN A 77 -14.84 12.57 14.84
C ASN A 77 -13.90 11.36 14.68
N SER A 78 -13.62 10.69 15.80
CA SER A 78 -12.75 9.50 15.91
C SER A 78 -13.33 8.21 15.30
N THR A 79 -14.43 8.31 14.56
CA THR A 79 -15.26 7.18 14.17
C THR A 79 -14.71 6.36 13.01
N PHE A 80 -13.74 6.88 12.24
CA PHE A 80 -13.25 6.14 11.07
C PHE A 80 -12.60 4.80 11.45
N PHE A 81 -11.58 4.79 12.29
CA PHE A 81 -10.92 3.54 12.68
C PHE A 81 -11.83 2.66 13.54
N LEU A 82 -12.61 3.28 14.43
CA LEU A 82 -13.50 2.56 15.35
C LEU A 82 -14.74 1.96 14.68
N HIS A 83 -15.28 2.58 13.64
CA HIS A 83 -16.55 2.16 13.02
C HIS A 83 -16.39 1.85 11.53
N THR A 84 -15.85 2.77 10.74
CA THR A 84 -15.76 2.56 9.29
C THR A 84 -14.77 1.44 8.93
N ALA A 85 -13.57 1.43 9.51
CA ALA A 85 -12.58 0.39 9.25
C ALA A 85 -13.06 -0.99 9.76
N GLN A 86 -13.71 -1.03 10.93
CA GLN A 86 -14.37 -2.24 11.44
C GLN A 86 -15.46 -2.74 10.49
N ALA A 87 -16.32 -1.85 9.98
CA ALA A 87 -17.37 -2.22 9.02
C ALA A 87 -16.79 -2.72 7.69
N ILE A 88 -15.71 -2.11 7.20
CA ILE A 88 -14.99 -2.58 6.01
C ILE A 88 -14.40 -3.96 6.26
N ALA A 89 -13.80 -4.18 7.43
CA ALA A 89 -13.25 -5.48 7.82
C ALA A 89 -14.34 -6.55 7.90
N ALA A 90 -15.49 -6.24 8.50
CA ALA A 90 -16.63 -7.16 8.58
C ALA A 90 -17.12 -7.55 7.18
N HIS A 91 -17.28 -6.56 6.30
CA HIS A 91 -17.63 -6.80 4.91
C HIS A 91 -16.58 -7.65 4.18
N ALA A 92 -15.29 -7.45 4.46
CA ALA A 92 -14.22 -8.27 3.88
C ALA A 92 -14.29 -9.73 4.37
N VAL A 93 -14.57 -9.95 5.67
CA VAL A 93 -14.77 -11.29 6.26
C VAL A 93 -15.93 -12.03 5.59
N GLU A 94 -17.06 -11.35 5.38
CA GLU A 94 -18.20 -11.91 4.64
C GLU A 94 -17.82 -12.34 3.22
N ARG A 95 -17.10 -11.47 2.48
CA ARG A 95 -16.65 -11.79 1.13
C ARG A 95 -15.62 -12.91 1.07
N LEU A 96 -14.90 -13.16 2.16
CA LEU A 96 -14.01 -14.32 2.28
C LEU A 96 -14.77 -15.63 2.52
N GLY A 97 -16.07 -15.55 2.83
CA GLY A 97 -16.98 -16.67 3.06
C GLY A 97 -17.17 -17.01 4.53
N MET A 98 -16.85 -16.08 5.43
CA MET A 98 -16.99 -16.23 6.87
C MET A 98 -18.17 -15.40 7.39
N ASP A 99 -18.86 -15.89 8.40
CA ASP A 99 -19.94 -15.14 9.04
C ASP A 99 -19.38 -14.10 10.01
N ALA A 100 -19.43 -12.83 9.64
CA ALA A 100 -18.92 -11.72 10.45
C ALA A 100 -19.66 -11.56 11.79
N HIS A 101 -20.88 -12.08 11.94
CA HIS A 101 -21.62 -12.06 13.20
C HIS A 101 -21.14 -13.12 14.20
N ASN A 102 -20.50 -14.18 13.70
CA ASN A 102 -20.02 -15.32 14.50
C ASN A 102 -18.50 -15.30 14.72
N VAL A 103 -17.83 -14.23 14.29
CA VAL A 103 -16.38 -14.04 14.47
C VAL A 103 -16.17 -12.80 15.34
N HIS A 104 -15.35 -12.94 16.38
CA HIS A 104 -14.88 -11.77 17.11
C HIS A 104 -13.88 -11.02 16.22
N LEU A 105 -14.34 -9.91 15.61
CA LEU A 105 -13.55 -9.10 14.71
C LEU A 105 -13.13 -7.80 15.40
N ASP A 106 -11.83 -7.53 15.35
CA ASP A 106 -11.26 -6.25 15.81
C ASP A 106 -10.19 -5.76 14.83
N ALA A 107 -10.57 -4.81 13.98
CA ALA A 107 -9.66 -4.11 13.08
C ALA A 107 -8.95 -2.95 13.79
N LYS A 108 -7.64 -3.10 14.03
CA LYS A 108 -6.80 -2.10 14.70
C LYS A 108 -5.88 -1.40 13.70
N PRO A 109 -5.77 -0.06 13.70
CA PRO A 109 -4.81 0.62 12.86
C PRO A 109 -3.39 0.24 13.29
N TYR A 110 -2.54 -0.13 12.32
CA TYR A 110 -1.16 -0.49 12.60
C TYR A 110 -0.18 0.59 12.14
N LYS A 111 -0.21 0.98 10.86
CA LYS A 111 0.69 2.01 10.33
C LYS A 111 0.25 2.56 8.99
N LEU A 112 0.67 3.79 8.72
CA LEU A 112 0.65 4.36 7.38
C LEU A 112 1.97 3.99 6.67
N LEU A 113 1.86 3.50 5.44
CA LEU A 113 2.99 3.23 4.56
C LEU A 113 2.99 4.18 3.38
N LEU A 114 4.17 4.69 3.07
CA LEU A 114 4.44 5.51 1.90
C LEU A 114 5.45 4.78 1.03
N TYR A 115 5.11 4.63 -0.26
CA TYR A 115 6.02 4.13 -1.27
C TYR A 115 6.37 5.28 -2.21
N GLU A 116 7.66 5.60 -2.23
CA GLU A 116 8.25 6.52 -3.18
C GLU A 116 8.46 5.83 -4.53
N ALA A 117 8.78 6.59 -5.56
CA ALA A 117 9.06 6.04 -6.89
C ALA A 117 10.16 4.97 -6.82
N GLY A 118 9.88 3.77 -7.33
CA GLY A 118 10.77 2.61 -7.27
C GLY A 118 10.65 1.78 -5.99
N GLY A 119 9.91 2.27 -5.00
CA GLY A 119 9.65 1.56 -3.75
C GLY A 119 8.90 0.25 -3.98
N GLN A 120 9.31 -0.79 -3.26
CA GLN A 120 8.76 -2.13 -3.38
C GLN A 120 8.79 -2.88 -2.06
N PHE A 121 7.99 -3.95 -1.98
CA PHE A 121 8.12 -4.93 -0.91
C PHE A 121 8.22 -6.31 -1.55
N ALA A 122 9.38 -6.95 -1.40
CA ALA A 122 9.61 -8.29 -1.89
C ALA A 122 8.60 -9.28 -1.28
N PHE A 123 8.35 -10.37 -2.02
CA PHE A 123 7.42 -11.39 -1.61
C PHE A 123 7.79 -11.94 -0.22
N HIS A 124 6.83 -11.90 0.69
CA HIS A 124 7.01 -12.30 2.07
C HIS A 124 5.73 -12.92 2.60
N ARG A 125 5.89 -13.73 3.66
CA ARG A 125 4.75 -14.17 4.46
C ARG A 125 4.49 -13.12 5.53
N GLY A 126 3.25 -12.65 5.62
CA GLY A 126 2.79 -11.83 6.74
C GLY A 126 3.04 -12.57 8.06
N THR A 127 3.56 -11.86 9.04
CA THR A 127 3.75 -12.39 10.39
C THR A 127 2.54 -12.00 11.23
N GLU A 128 2.03 -12.96 11.99
CA GLU A 128 1.10 -12.69 13.08
C GLU A 128 1.78 -11.71 14.05
N ARG A 129 1.12 -10.59 14.33
CA ARG A 129 1.67 -9.53 15.19
C ARG A 129 1.13 -9.60 16.61
N GLU A 130 -0.09 -10.09 16.75
CA GLU A 130 -0.79 -10.26 18.01
C GLU A 130 -1.49 -11.62 17.99
N LEU A 131 -1.60 -12.26 19.14
CA LEU A 131 -2.29 -13.54 19.28
C LEU A 131 -3.72 -13.42 18.74
N GLY A 132 -4.06 -14.26 17.76
CA GLY A 132 -5.39 -14.28 17.15
C GLY A 132 -5.53 -13.39 15.92
N MET A 133 -4.46 -12.72 15.46
CA MET A 133 -4.49 -11.98 14.19
C MET A 133 -4.64 -12.96 13.03
N SER A 134 -5.76 -12.85 12.31
CA SER A 134 -6.17 -13.77 11.24
C SER A 134 -5.97 -13.21 9.82
N GLY A 135 -5.66 -11.92 9.69
CA GLY A 135 -5.51 -11.26 8.40
C GLY A 135 -4.95 -9.85 8.50
N THR A 136 -4.84 -9.19 7.35
CA THR A 136 -4.38 -7.80 7.23
C THR A 136 -5.35 -7.06 6.31
N LEU A 137 -5.82 -5.89 6.74
CA LEU A 137 -6.61 -4.99 5.92
C LEU A 137 -5.71 -3.87 5.39
N ILE A 138 -5.80 -3.58 4.10
CA ILE A 138 -5.06 -2.48 3.48
C ILE A 138 -6.07 -1.52 2.89
N ILE A 139 -6.03 -0.27 3.35
CA ILE A 139 -6.86 0.82 2.84
C ILE A 139 -5.93 1.83 2.16
N GLN A 140 -6.10 1.98 0.85
CA GLN A 140 -5.39 3.01 0.11
C GLN A 140 -5.96 4.39 0.44
N ILE A 141 -5.08 5.32 0.85
CA ILE A 141 -5.47 6.70 1.11
C ILE A 141 -5.53 7.44 -0.24
N PRO A 142 -6.61 8.17 -0.55
CA PRO A 142 -6.75 8.82 -1.85
C PRO A 142 -5.73 9.95 -2.00
N THR A 143 -5.14 10.08 -3.18
CA THR A 143 -4.17 11.13 -3.54
C THR A 143 -4.69 11.95 -4.73
N LEU A 144 -4.29 13.23 -4.81
CA LEU A 144 -4.55 14.08 -5.98
C LEU A 144 -3.60 13.76 -7.15
N SER A 145 -2.39 13.26 -6.85
CA SER A 145 -1.45 12.78 -7.85
C SER A 145 -1.84 11.39 -8.35
N LEU A 146 -1.58 11.13 -9.64
CA LEU A 146 -1.65 9.79 -10.19
C LEU A 146 -0.41 9.00 -9.77
N HIS A 147 -0.62 7.80 -9.27
CA HIS A 147 0.42 6.82 -8.98
C HIS A 147 0.26 5.59 -9.90
N GLN A 148 1.37 4.90 -10.11
CA GLN A 148 1.50 3.74 -10.98
C GLN A 148 2.38 2.71 -10.28
N GLY A 149 2.12 1.42 -10.54
CA GLY A 149 2.89 0.33 -9.93
C GLY A 149 2.33 -0.15 -8.59
N ASP A 150 1.19 0.39 -8.16
CA ASP A 150 0.51 0.05 -6.91
C ASP A 150 -0.23 -1.30 -7.02
N GLN A 151 0.51 -2.37 -7.27
CA GLN A 151 -0.05 -3.72 -7.32
C GLN A 151 0.27 -4.49 -6.04
N LEU A 152 -0.78 -4.98 -5.38
CA LEU A 152 -0.66 -5.97 -4.31
C LEU A 152 -0.95 -7.35 -4.88
N VAL A 153 0.06 -8.21 -4.88
CA VAL A 153 -0.08 -9.61 -5.28
C VAL A 153 -0.11 -10.49 -4.04
N VAL A 154 -1.24 -11.16 -3.80
CA VAL A 154 -1.42 -12.10 -2.68
C VAL A 154 -1.37 -13.52 -3.22
N HIS A 155 -0.54 -14.37 -2.62
CA HIS A 155 -0.43 -15.78 -2.99
C HIS A 155 -0.95 -16.69 -1.87
N ASN A 156 -1.63 -17.77 -2.27
CA ASN A 156 -1.93 -18.91 -1.41
C ASN A 156 -1.69 -20.20 -2.19
N ALA A 157 -0.66 -20.95 -1.78
CA ALA A 157 -0.19 -22.16 -2.46
C ALA A 157 -0.01 -21.95 -3.97
N HIS A 158 -0.92 -22.49 -4.79
CA HIS A 158 -0.87 -22.43 -6.25
C HIS A 158 -1.69 -21.30 -6.87
N ASN A 159 -2.37 -20.50 -6.03
CA ASN A 159 -3.24 -19.43 -6.47
C ASN A 159 -2.62 -18.07 -6.16
N SER A 160 -2.82 -17.10 -7.04
CA SER A 160 -2.49 -15.70 -6.81
C SER A 160 -3.68 -14.80 -7.14
N VAL A 161 -3.79 -13.68 -6.44
CA VAL A 161 -4.74 -12.61 -6.71
C VAL A 161 -3.97 -11.30 -6.73
N THR A 162 -4.13 -10.52 -7.80
CA THR A 162 -3.56 -9.18 -7.92
C THR A 162 -4.64 -8.13 -7.71
N PHE A 163 -4.36 -7.16 -6.84
CA PHE A 163 -5.14 -5.94 -6.67
C PHE A 163 -4.33 -4.77 -7.22
N ASP A 164 -4.84 -4.13 -8.26
CA ASP A 164 -4.22 -2.95 -8.86
C ASP A 164 -4.92 -1.70 -8.32
N PHE A 165 -4.15 -0.84 -7.68
CA PHE A 165 -4.59 0.41 -7.07
C PHE A 165 -4.25 1.64 -7.94
N SER A 166 -3.64 1.45 -9.11
CA SER A 166 -3.17 2.53 -9.96
C SER A 166 -4.31 3.39 -10.55
N GLY A 167 -4.01 4.68 -10.75
CA GLY A 167 -4.88 5.61 -11.47
C GLY A 167 -6.28 5.81 -10.88
N GLY A 168 -6.47 5.56 -9.57
CA GLY A 168 -7.79 5.61 -8.92
C GLY A 168 -8.76 4.53 -9.43
N LYS A 169 -8.25 3.54 -10.17
CA LYS A 169 -9.00 2.41 -10.71
C LYS A 169 -8.61 1.16 -9.94
N SER A 170 -9.32 0.87 -8.84
CA SER A 170 -9.30 -0.48 -8.28
C SER A 170 -10.00 -1.43 -9.26
N SER A 171 -9.24 -2.07 -10.16
CA SER A 171 -9.78 -2.98 -11.16
C SER A 171 -9.79 -4.44 -10.68
N ARG A 172 -10.60 -5.25 -11.35
CA ARG A 172 -11.08 -6.57 -10.92
C ARG A 172 -10.01 -7.67 -11.03
N HIS A 173 -10.16 -8.60 -10.08
CA HIS A 173 -9.75 -10.01 -10.06
C HIS A 173 -9.17 -10.56 -11.39
N SER A 174 -7.87 -10.84 -11.40
CA SER A 174 -7.27 -11.80 -12.35
C SER A 174 -6.68 -12.96 -11.55
N SER A 175 -7.28 -14.13 -11.68
CA SER A 175 -6.66 -15.39 -11.24
C SER A 175 -5.80 -15.89 -12.40
N SER A 176 -4.50 -16.04 -12.16
CA SER A 176 -3.62 -16.73 -13.10
C SER A 176 -3.15 -18.03 -12.47
N SER A 177 -3.58 -19.16 -13.02
CA SER A 177 -2.97 -20.46 -12.76
C SER A 177 -1.66 -20.54 -13.55
N GLN A 178 -0.53 -20.24 -12.91
CA GLN A 178 0.77 -20.35 -13.57
C GLN A 178 1.13 -21.81 -13.80
N THR A 179 0.98 -22.26 -15.06
CA THR A 179 1.66 -23.44 -15.57
C THR A 179 3.14 -23.10 -15.80
N ARG A 180 4.02 -23.93 -15.23
CA ARG A 180 5.48 -23.78 -15.23
C ARG A 180 6.05 -23.57 -16.63
N ARG A 181 6.82 -22.51 -16.84
CA ARG A 181 7.95 -22.48 -17.82
C ARG A 181 9.15 -21.73 -17.21
N PRO A 182 10.39 -22.17 -17.49
CA PRO A 182 11.56 -21.85 -16.68
C PRO A 182 12.11 -20.43 -16.91
N PHE A 183 12.61 -19.85 -15.83
CA PHE A 183 13.41 -18.63 -15.80
C PHE A 183 14.64 -18.76 -16.72
N LYS A 184 14.90 -17.75 -17.55
CA LYS A 184 16.15 -17.61 -18.32
C LYS A 184 16.96 -16.48 -17.69
N PHE A 185 18.09 -16.83 -17.09
CA PHE A 185 19.15 -15.92 -16.67
C PHE A 185 19.94 -15.51 -17.92
N CYS A 186 20.24 -14.23 -18.09
CA CYS A 186 21.32 -13.78 -18.97
C CYS A 186 22.11 -12.69 -18.24
N HIS A 187 23.37 -12.97 -17.93
CA HIS A 187 24.35 -12.02 -17.43
C HIS A 187 25.30 -11.64 -18.58
N THR A 188 25.47 -10.32 -18.75
CA THR A 188 26.57 -9.51 -19.34
C THR A 188 27.35 -10.00 -20.57
N ASP A 189 27.51 -9.09 -21.56
CA ASP A 189 28.85 -8.57 -21.86
C ASP A 189 28.83 -7.21 -22.56
N GLY A 190 29.85 -6.40 -22.27
CA GLY A 190 30.00 -5.03 -22.74
C GLY A 190 30.68 -4.92 -24.10
N SER A 191 30.33 -3.87 -24.85
CA SER A 191 31.19 -3.29 -25.87
C SER A 191 30.77 -1.86 -26.21
N ARG A 192 31.74 -0.94 -26.09
CA ARG A 192 31.70 0.46 -26.54
C ARG A 192 31.43 0.57 -28.04
N SER A 193 30.64 1.57 -28.44
CA SER A 193 30.89 2.35 -29.66
C SER A 193 30.28 3.75 -29.56
N LYS A 194 31.10 4.75 -29.91
CA LYS A 194 30.78 6.19 -29.97
C LYS A 194 29.81 6.49 -31.13
N GLY A 195 28.94 7.48 -30.95
CA GLY A 195 28.17 8.14 -32.00
C GLY A 195 27.76 9.54 -31.56
N GLN A 196 28.17 10.55 -32.34
CA GLN A 196 28.01 11.98 -32.08
C GLN A 196 26.57 12.48 -32.23
N GLY A 197 26.22 13.45 -31.37
CA GLY A 197 25.62 14.73 -31.72
C GLY A 197 24.22 14.76 -32.38
N CYS A 198 23.22 15.12 -31.58
CA CYS A 198 22.19 16.05 -32.04
C CYS A 198 21.56 16.76 -30.83
N SER A 199 21.87 18.05 -30.67
CA SER A 199 21.14 18.94 -29.77
C SER A 199 19.74 19.17 -30.33
N SER A 200 18.71 18.88 -29.54
CA SER A 200 17.44 19.58 -29.65
C SER A 200 16.77 19.71 -28.29
N ASN A 201 16.39 20.95 -27.98
CA ASN A 201 15.62 21.36 -26.81
C ASN A 201 14.47 20.39 -26.53
N ARG A 202 14.41 19.86 -25.30
CA ARG A 202 13.16 19.46 -24.69
C ARG A 202 13.07 20.17 -23.35
N GLY A 203 12.05 21.01 -23.26
CA GLY A 203 11.75 21.81 -22.08
C GLY A 203 11.58 20.95 -20.84
N ASP A 204 11.67 21.64 -19.70
CA ASP A 204 11.44 21.13 -18.37
C ASP A 204 10.16 20.30 -18.30
N GLU A 205 10.31 19.00 -18.51
CA GLU A 205 9.30 18.00 -18.22
C GLU A 205 9.23 17.96 -16.69
N LYS A 206 8.28 18.72 -16.12
CA LYS A 206 7.95 18.66 -14.70
C LYS A 206 7.90 17.18 -14.30
N VAL A 207 8.88 16.75 -13.52
CA VAL A 207 8.92 15.42 -12.93
C VAL A 207 7.65 15.31 -12.10
N GLN A 208 6.66 14.62 -12.65
CA GLN A 208 5.41 14.33 -11.97
C GLN A 208 5.76 13.21 -11.00
N GLU A 209 6.24 13.58 -9.82
CA GLU A 209 6.67 12.61 -8.82
C GLU A 209 5.48 11.74 -8.41
N LYS A 210 5.70 10.43 -8.53
CA LYS A 210 4.68 9.39 -8.38
C LYS A 210 4.85 8.81 -6.98
N TYR A 211 3.84 8.98 -6.14
CA TYR A 211 3.84 8.49 -4.77
C TYR A 211 2.59 7.67 -4.51
N ALA A 212 2.77 6.48 -3.96
CA ALA A 212 1.68 5.61 -3.53
C ALA A 212 1.56 5.65 -2.01
N THR A 213 0.36 5.91 -1.50
CA THR A 213 0.08 5.93 -0.05
C THR A 213 -0.92 4.84 0.30
N GLY A 214 -0.58 4.00 1.28
CA GLY A 214 -1.47 2.96 1.80
C GLY A 214 -1.45 2.94 3.32
N ALA A 215 -2.62 3.02 3.95
CA ALA A 215 -2.76 2.68 5.36
C ALA A 215 -2.90 1.16 5.51
N VAL A 216 -2.08 0.58 6.38
CA VAL A 216 -2.21 -0.81 6.81
C VAL A 216 -2.91 -0.80 8.17
N ILE A 217 -4.09 -1.39 8.18
CA ILE A 217 -4.92 -1.63 9.36
C ILE A 217 -4.77 -3.12 9.67
#